data_AF-A0A6M8VSE8-F1
#
_entry.id   AF-A0A6M8VSE8-F1
#
_cell.length_a   1.000
_cell.length_b   1.000
_cell.length_c   1.000
_cell.angle_alpha   90.00
_cell.angle_beta   90.00
_cell.angle_gamma   90.00
#
_symmetry.space_group_name_H-M   'P 1'
#
loop_
_entity.id
_entity.type
_entity.pdbx_description
1 polymer ?
#
loop_
_entity_poly.entity_id
_entity_poly.type
_entity_poly.pdbx_seq_one_letter_code
_entity_poly.pdbx_strand_id
1 'polypeptide(L)'
;MAKFCNQCGSKLEAHHKFCPECGAKINVSKSSKSGADSNQNISAVNGKTLNPKIVYGILIGGVAVIALILLSSGMLDSSGGVVSSVNQNEQQSATNSGVNLNSLQVITELEEKVKQNPNDYQSLLELAHLKNDSGLFEAAIQNYKTYLEKNPADADARVDMGVCYFNLRDYPNAIKEMETALKYEPKHQIAHLNLGVVNLSAGNLSKSKEWLQKAYDLNPTNEIGQKAEQLLKNH
;
A
#
# COMPACT_ATOMS: atom_id res chain seq x y z
N MET A 1 -18.88 25.74 28.87
CA MET A 1 -17.43 25.60 28.57
C MET A 1 -17.28 24.41 27.63
N ALA A 2 -16.70 24.61 26.45
CA ALA A 2 -16.42 23.51 25.52
C ALA A 2 -15.35 22.59 26.14
N LYS A 3 -15.58 21.27 26.08
CA LYS A 3 -14.60 20.28 26.52
C LYS A 3 -13.82 19.80 25.30
N PHE A 4 -12.55 19.48 25.48
CA PHE A 4 -11.68 18.96 24.42
C PHE A 4 -11.08 17.63 24.85
N CYS A 5 -10.86 16.73 23.89
CA CYS A 5 -10.16 15.47 24.14
C CYS A 5 -8.68 15.75 24.45
N ASN A 6 -8.15 15.19 25.54
CA ASN A 6 -6.74 15.33 25.92
C ASN A 6 -5.77 14.47 25.10
N GLN A 7 -6.29 13.58 24.24
CA GLN A 7 -5.48 12.72 23.36
C GLN A 7 -5.41 13.26 21.93
N CYS A 8 -6.56 13.62 21.32
CA CYS A 8 -6.60 14.07 19.93
C CYS A 8 -7.03 15.54 19.74
N GLY A 9 -7.39 16.25 20.81
CA GLY A 9 -7.79 17.66 20.73
C GLY A 9 -9.18 17.93 20.16
N SER A 10 -9.98 16.91 19.84
CA SER A 10 -11.32 17.09 19.29
C SER A 10 -12.27 17.76 20.30
N LYS A 11 -13.17 18.61 19.80
CA LYS A 11 -14.18 19.31 20.60
C LYS A 11 -15.32 18.34 20.95
N LEU A 12 -15.66 18.25 22.23
CA LEU A 12 -16.67 17.34 22.76
C LEU A 12 -17.94 18.13 23.14
N GLU A 13 -19.02 17.91 22.39
CA GLU A 13 -20.30 18.60 22.57
C GLU A 13 -21.23 17.91 23.59
N ALA A 14 -20.93 16.68 24.02
CA ALA A 14 -21.75 15.95 25.01
C ALA A 14 -20.92 15.10 26.00
N HIS A 15 -21.60 14.61 27.05
CA HIS A 15 -21.04 13.74 28.09
C HIS A 15 -20.76 12.32 27.57
N HIS A 16 -19.76 12.17 26.70
CA HIS A 16 -19.31 10.87 26.23
C HIS A 16 -18.30 10.26 27.21
N LYS A 17 -18.44 8.95 27.48
CA LYS A 17 -17.48 8.17 28.29
C LYS A 17 -16.18 7.89 27.53
N PHE A 18 -16.23 7.93 26.20
CA PHE A 18 -15.12 7.73 25.27
C PHE A 18 -15.20 8.74 24.11
N CYS A 19 -14.05 9.17 23.60
CA CYS A 19 -13.96 10.10 22.48
C CYS A 19 -14.43 9.44 21.18
N PRO A 20 -15.38 10.02 20.43
CA PRO A 20 -15.86 9.43 19.18
C PRO A 20 -14.79 9.44 18.08
N GLU A 21 -13.85 10.38 18.11
CA GLU A 21 -12.81 10.51 17.07
C GLU A 21 -11.64 9.54 17.26
N CYS A 22 -11.25 9.23 18.51
CA CYS A 22 -10.03 8.47 18.78
C CYS A 22 -10.20 7.32 19.78
N GLY A 23 -11.41 7.09 20.29
CA GLY A 23 -11.71 6.01 21.25
C GLY A 23 -11.16 6.20 22.66
N ALA A 24 -10.45 7.29 22.96
CA ALA A 24 -9.85 7.52 24.26
C ALA A 24 -10.91 7.71 25.36
N LYS A 25 -10.72 7.13 26.54
CA LYS A 25 -11.62 7.28 27.69
C LYS A 25 -11.57 8.71 28.23
N ILE A 26 -12.71 9.39 28.29
CA ILE A 26 -12.80 10.78 28.76
C ILE A 26 -13.02 10.76 30.27
N ASN A 27 -11.99 11.09 31.05
CA ASN A 27 -12.13 11.32 32.49
C ASN A 27 -12.54 12.78 32.72
N VAL A 28 -13.82 13.02 33.00
CA VAL A 28 -14.33 14.35 33.36
C VAL A 28 -14.00 14.63 34.83
N SER A 29 -12.81 15.13 35.12
CA SER A 29 -12.52 15.75 36.42
C SER A 29 -12.88 17.23 36.38
N LYS A 30 -13.64 17.70 37.37
CA LYS A 30 -13.96 19.12 37.58
C LYS A 30 -12.65 19.88 37.82
N SER A 31 -12.48 21.02 37.14
CA SER A 31 -11.33 21.92 37.30
C SER A 31 -11.34 22.65 38.64
N SER A 32 -10.21 22.69 39.34
CA SER A 32 -9.75 23.89 40.07
C SER A 32 -8.27 23.84 40.45
N LYS A 33 -7.53 24.85 39.97
CA LYS A 33 -6.42 25.61 40.59
C LYS A 33 -5.12 24.90 41.06
N SER A 34 -4.02 25.43 40.51
CA SER A 34 -2.71 25.80 41.11
C SER A 34 -2.15 24.99 42.30
N GLY A 35 -0.87 24.60 42.22
CA GLY A 35 -0.05 24.34 43.40
C GLY A 35 1.08 23.33 43.16
N ALA A 36 2.23 23.61 43.73
CA ALA A 36 3.49 22.89 43.63
C ALA A 36 3.56 21.58 44.46
N ASP A 37 4.66 20.86 44.23
CA ASP A 37 5.36 19.92 45.11
C ASP A 37 4.89 18.46 45.32
N SER A 38 5.91 17.59 45.21
CA SER A 38 6.22 16.42 46.05
C SER A 38 5.54 15.05 45.82
N ASN A 39 6.42 14.09 45.49
CA ASN A 39 6.60 12.75 46.07
C ASN A 39 5.47 11.69 46.14
N GLN A 40 5.86 10.51 45.63
CA GLN A 40 5.63 9.13 46.12
C GLN A 40 4.29 8.38 45.92
N ASN A 41 4.49 7.16 45.40
CA ASN A 41 3.91 5.85 45.75
C ASN A 41 2.69 5.26 45.00
N ILE A 42 3.04 4.30 44.12
CA ILE A 42 2.62 2.87 44.03
C ILE A 42 1.12 2.55 43.93
N SER A 43 0.76 1.86 42.83
CA SER A 43 0.00 0.59 42.89
C SER A 43 0.23 -0.26 41.65
N ALA A 44 0.81 -1.44 41.88
CA ALA A 44 1.18 -2.45 40.92
C ALA A 44 -0.04 -3.10 40.25
N VAL A 45 0.02 -3.30 38.93
CA VAL A 45 -0.85 -4.23 38.21
C VAL A 45 -0.16 -5.59 38.19
N ASN A 46 -0.72 -6.55 38.92
CA ASN A 46 -0.31 -7.95 38.90
C ASN A 46 -0.59 -8.56 37.50
N GLY A 47 0.40 -8.53 36.62
CA GLY A 47 0.50 -9.45 35.48
C GLY A 47 1.19 -10.73 35.97
N LYS A 48 0.52 -11.88 35.88
CA LYS A 48 1.18 -13.18 36.10
C LYS A 48 2.25 -13.36 35.02
N THR A 49 3.50 -13.09 35.35
CA THR A 49 4.64 -13.33 34.46
C THR A 49 4.87 -14.84 34.36
N LEU A 50 4.56 -15.43 33.21
CA LEU A 50 4.88 -16.84 32.93
C LEU A 50 6.40 -17.02 32.92
N ASN A 51 6.89 -18.02 33.65
CA ASN A 51 8.32 -18.28 33.80
C ASN A 51 8.95 -18.61 32.43
N PRO A 52 10.00 -17.89 32.00
CA PRO A 52 10.62 -18.08 30.69
C PRO A 52 11.14 -19.51 30.47
N LYS A 53 11.45 -20.27 31.54
CA LYS A 53 11.81 -21.69 31.45
C LYS A 53 10.64 -22.59 31.00
N ILE A 54 9.41 -22.25 31.39
CA ILE A 54 8.20 -22.98 30.96
C ILE A 54 7.89 -22.67 29.49
N VAL A 55 8.06 -21.41 29.09
CA VAL A 55 7.89 -20.99 27.68
C VAL A 55 8.93 -21.68 26.78
N TYR A 56 10.19 -21.72 27.18
CA TYR A 56 11.23 -22.46 26.46
C TYR A 56 10.97 -23.97 26.42
N GLY A 57 10.44 -24.56 27.51
CA GLY A 57 10.06 -25.97 27.54
C GLY A 57 8.98 -26.33 26.52
N ILE A 58 7.96 -25.47 26.35
CA ILE A 58 6.88 -25.68 25.37
C ILE A 58 7.41 -25.54 23.94
N LEU A 59 8.27 -24.55 23.68
CA LEU A 59 8.85 -24.32 22.35
C LEU A 59 9.78 -25.46 21.91
N ILE A 60 10.67 -25.92 22.80
CA ILE A 60 11.61 -27.01 22.50
C ILE A 60 10.86 -28.34 22.34
N GLY A 61 9.85 -28.60 23.19
CA GLY A 61 9.00 -29.79 23.08
C GLY A 61 8.21 -29.83 21.77
N GLY A 62 7.66 -28.70 21.33
CA GLY A 62 6.90 -28.61 20.08
C GLY A 62 7.75 -28.89 18.84
N VAL A 63 8.97 -28.35 18.76
CA VAL A 63 9.89 -28.57 17.63
C VAL A 63 10.35 -30.03 17.56
N ALA A 64 10.59 -30.68 18.70
CA ALA A 64 10.99 -32.09 18.73
C ALA A 64 9.88 -33.03 18.24
N VAL A 65 8.61 -32.72 18.57
CA VAL A 65 7.45 -33.50 18.10
C VAL A 65 7.27 -33.34 16.59
N ILE A 66 7.43 -32.12 16.06
CA ILE A 66 7.35 -31.86 14.61
C ILE A 66 8.48 -32.59 13.86
N ALA A 67 9.71 -32.57 14.39
CA ALA A 67 10.83 -33.29 13.78
C ALA A 67 10.61 -34.81 13.76
N LEU A 68 10.02 -35.39 14.82
CA LEU A 68 9.67 -36.81 14.89
C LEU A 68 8.59 -37.21 13.87
N ILE A 69 7.59 -36.34 13.63
CA ILE A 69 6.54 -36.56 12.63
C ILE A 69 7.12 -36.49 11.20
N LEU A 70 8.07 -35.59 10.94
CA LEU A 70 8.71 -35.47 9.64
C LEU A 70 9.63 -36.66 9.33
N LEU A 71 10.31 -37.20 10.36
CA LEU A 71 11.18 -38.38 10.20
C LEU A 71 10.39 -39.68 10.00
N SER A 72 9.18 -39.80 10.53
CA SER A 72 8.33 -40.98 10.28
C SER A 72 7.60 -40.95 8.93
N SER A 73 7.55 -39.79 8.26
CA SER A 73 6.82 -39.61 7.00
C SER A 73 7.64 -39.93 5.74
N GLY A 74 8.86 -40.47 5.86
CA GLY A 74 9.59 -41.08 4.74
C GLY A 74 9.87 -40.16 3.54
N MET A 75 9.95 -38.84 3.73
CA MET A 75 10.03 -37.87 2.62
C MET A 75 11.46 -37.56 2.14
N LEU A 76 12.43 -38.39 2.49
CA LEU A 76 13.83 -38.27 2.06
C LEU A 76 14.24 -39.52 1.29
N ASP A 77 13.68 -39.69 0.09
CA ASP A 77 14.28 -40.57 -0.91
C ASP A 77 14.85 -39.71 -2.05
N SER A 78 16.17 -39.61 -2.03
CA SER A 78 17.00 -38.99 -3.06
C SER A 78 17.06 -39.92 -4.26
N SER A 79 16.37 -39.56 -5.34
CA SER A 79 16.68 -40.07 -6.68
C SER A 79 16.89 -38.89 -7.63
N GLY A 80 18.14 -38.47 -7.74
CA GLY A 80 18.60 -37.59 -8.80
C GLY A 80 18.56 -38.35 -10.13
N GLY A 81 17.77 -37.86 -11.07
CA GLY A 81 17.79 -38.33 -12.44
C GLY A 81 16.59 -37.84 -13.23
N VAL A 82 16.73 -36.70 -13.91
CA VAL A 82 16.52 -36.55 -15.37
C VAL A 82 16.75 -35.10 -15.77
N VAL A 83 17.75 -34.86 -16.62
CA VAL A 83 17.75 -33.69 -17.51
C VAL A 83 16.85 -34.07 -18.67
N SER A 84 15.77 -33.32 -18.85
CA SER A 84 15.02 -33.31 -20.10
C SER A 84 14.74 -31.87 -20.46
N SER A 85 15.31 -31.47 -21.60
CA SER A 85 15.17 -30.18 -22.24
C SER A 85 13.69 -29.85 -22.47
N VAL A 86 13.18 -28.84 -21.78
CA VAL A 86 11.87 -28.26 -22.07
C VAL A 86 12.05 -27.15 -23.10
N ASN A 87 11.38 -27.37 -24.23
CA ASN A 87 11.24 -26.47 -25.35
C ASN A 87 10.42 -25.24 -24.91
N GLN A 88 10.98 -24.04 -25.01
CA GLN A 88 10.31 -22.80 -24.63
C GLN A 88 9.33 -22.40 -25.74
N ASN A 89 8.06 -22.70 -25.53
CA ASN A 89 6.96 -21.97 -26.12
C ASN A 89 5.76 -22.11 -25.19
N GLU A 90 5.65 -21.19 -24.23
CA GLU A 90 4.39 -20.99 -23.52
C GLU A 90 4.24 -19.53 -23.10
N GLN A 91 3.46 -18.84 -23.92
CA GLN A 91 2.79 -17.61 -23.62
C GLN A 91 1.71 -17.93 -22.57
N GLN A 92 1.93 -17.54 -21.32
CA GLN A 92 0.92 -17.67 -20.26
C GLN A 92 0.70 -16.34 -19.55
N SER A 93 -0.35 -15.67 -20.02
CA SER A 93 -1.15 -14.76 -19.22
C SER A 93 -1.81 -15.55 -18.09
N ALA A 94 -1.35 -15.36 -16.86
CA ALA A 94 -2.13 -15.69 -15.66
C ALA A 94 -1.61 -14.88 -14.47
N THR A 95 -2.52 -14.13 -13.87
CA THR A 95 -2.40 -13.41 -12.60
C THR A 95 -1.78 -14.30 -11.53
N ASN A 96 -0.52 -14.05 -11.20
CA ASN A 96 0.13 -14.63 -10.03
C ASN A 96 0.83 -13.49 -9.30
N SER A 97 0.40 -13.22 -8.07
CA SER A 97 1.12 -12.42 -7.08
C SER A 97 2.39 -13.14 -6.61
N GLY A 98 3.19 -13.62 -7.56
CA GLY A 98 4.54 -14.11 -7.35
C GLY A 98 5.47 -12.99 -7.73
N VAL A 99 6.19 -12.45 -6.76
CA VAL A 99 7.30 -11.54 -7.04
C VAL A 99 8.22 -12.24 -8.03
N ASN A 100 8.32 -11.69 -9.24
CA ASN A 100 9.16 -12.25 -10.28
C ASN A 100 10.61 -12.15 -9.80
N LEU A 101 11.25 -13.30 -9.54
CA LEU A 101 12.63 -13.36 -9.02
C LEU A 101 13.62 -12.61 -9.92
N ASN A 102 13.37 -12.55 -11.23
CA ASN A 102 14.21 -11.79 -12.16
C ASN A 102 14.04 -10.28 -11.91
N SER A 103 12.85 -9.81 -11.56
CA SER A 103 12.60 -8.40 -11.23
C SER A 103 13.32 -7.97 -9.96
N LEU A 104 13.48 -8.84 -8.96
CA LEU A 104 14.22 -8.49 -7.73
C LEU A 104 15.71 -8.25 -7.99
N GLN A 105 16.33 -9.04 -8.87
CA GLN A 105 17.72 -8.83 -9.25
C GLN A 105 17.88 -7.47 -9.93
N VAL A 106 17.04 -7.18 -10.93
CA VAL A 106 17.08 -5.90 -11.67
C VAL A 106 16.79 -4.71 -10.75
N ILE A 107 15.85 -4.84 -9.80
CA ILE A 107 15.60 -3.82 -8.77
C ILE A 107 16.87 -3.53 -7.97
N THR A 108 17.57 -4.58 -7.53
CA THR A 108 18.80 -4.43 -6.72
C THR A 108 19.90 -3.71 -7.52
N GLU A 109 20.07 -4.06 -8.80
CA GLU A 109 21.04 -3.42 -9.69
C GLU A 109 20.70 -1.93 -9.93
N LEU A 110 19.43 -1.62 -10.16
CA LEU A 110 18.95 -0.25 -10.35
C LEU A 110 19.05 0.58 -9.06
N GLU A 111 18.78 -0.01 -7.89
CA GLU A 111 18.95 0.66 -6.60
C GLU A 111 20.40 1.10 -6.36
N GLU A 112 21.35 0.22 -6.64
CA GLU A 112 22.77 0.56 -6.52
C GLU A 112 23.19 1.63 -7.55
N LYS A 113 22.68 1.55 -8.79
CA LYS A 113 22.93 2.56 -9.82
C LYS A 113 22.41 3.94 -9.41
N VAL A 114 21.18 4.03 -8.91
CA VAL A 114 20.58 5.28 -8.42
C VAL A 114 21.32 5.81 -7.20
N LYS A 115 21.80 4.93 -6.31
CA LYS A 115 22.60 5.32 -5.16
C LYS A 115 23.96 5.91 -5.55
N GLN A 116 24.61 5.33 -6.57
CA GLN A 116 25.88 5.84 -7.11
C GLN A 116 25.70 7.16 -7.87
N ASN A 117 24.57 7.32 -8.57
CA ASN A 117 24.24 8.55 -9.28
C ASN A 117 22.79 8.99 -9.02
N PRO A 118 22.53 9.75 -7.93
CA PRO A 118 21.18 10.20 -7.57
C PRO A 118 20.52 11.14 -8.58
N ASN A 119 21.27 11.66 -9.55
CA ASN A 119 20.76 12.52 -10.62
C ASN A 119 20.46 11.75 -11.92
N ASP A 120 20.66 10.43 -11.94
CA ASP A 120 20.21 9.57 -13.04
C ASP A 120 18.69 9.35 -12.94
N TYR A 121 17.92 10.37 -13.32
CA TYR A 121 16.47 10.36 -13.22
C TYR A 121 15.83 9.31 -14.13
N GLN A 122 16.51 8.90 -15.21
CA GLN A 122 16.03 7.82 -16.06
C GLN A 122 16.04 6.48 -15.31
N SER A 123 17.15 6.17 -14.64
CA SER A 123 17.25 4.95 -13.83
C SER A 123 16.33 4.99 -12.60
N LEU A 124 16.13 6.18 -12.02
CA LEU A 124 15.18 6.37 -10.93
C LEU A 124 13.73 6.10 -11.38
N LEU A 125 13.34 6.57 -12.56
CA LEU A 125 12.02 6.30 -13.13
C LEU A 125 11.84 4.82 -13.47
N GLU A 126 12.85 4.20 -14.10
CA GLU A 126 12.85 2.77 -14.41
C GLU A 126 12.71 1.92 -13.15
N LEU A 127 13.42 2.29 -12.08
CA LEU A 127 13.28 1.66 -10.77
C LEU A 127 11.86 1.82 -10.19
N ALA A 128 11.23 2.98 -10.38
CA ALA A 128 9.86 3.22 -9.94
C ALA A 128 8.86 2.34 -10.70
N HIS A 129 8.96 2.28 -12.03
CA HIS A 129 8.13 1.40 -12.88
C HIS A 129 8.27 -0.06 -12.46
N LEU A 130 9.50 -0.56 -12.35
CA LEU A 130 9.74 -1.96 -12.02
C LEU A 130 9.24 -2.33 -10.62
N LYS A 131 9.36 -1.42 -9.64
CA LYS A 131 8.79 -1.59 -8.30
C LYS A 131 7.26 -1.62 -8.35
N ASN A 132 6.63 -0.75 -9.15
CA ASN A 132 5.18 -0.76 -9.34
C ASN A 132 4.71 -2.10 -9.95
N ASP A 133 5.36 -2.55 -11.02
CA ASP A 133 5.04 -3.82 -11.69
C ASP A 133 5.27 -5.04 -10.78
N SER A 134 6.22 -4.93 -9.85
CA SER A 134 6.51 -5.96 -8.85
C SER A 134 5.60 -5.90 -7.62
N GLY A 135 4.63 -4.97 -7.57
CA GLY A 135 3.70 -4.80 -6.46
C GLY A 135 4.30 -4.10 -5.21
N LEU A 136 5.51 -3.54 -5.33
CA LEU A 136 6.18 -2.80 -4.26
C LEU A 136 5.73 -1.33 -4.27
N PHE A 137 4.42 -1.11 -4.13
CA PHE A 137 3.77 0.18 -4.40
C PHE A 137 4.30 1.32 -3.52
N GLU A 138 4.52 1.10 -2.22
CA GLU A 138 5.07 2.13 -1.34
C GLU A 138 6.48 2.55 -1.76
N ALA A 139 7.31 1.59 -2.15
CA ALA A 139 8.67 1.86 -2.62
C ALA A 139 8.66 2.54 -4.00
N ALA A 140 7.75 2.15 -4.89
CA ALA A 140 7.55 2.81 -6.18
C ALA A 140 7.17 4.28 -5.99
N ILE A 141 6.22 4.58 -5.09
CA ILE A 141 5.78 5.95 -4.76
C ILE A 141 6.97 6.83 -4.33
N GLN A 142 7.90 6.33 -3.51
CA GLN A 142 9.07 7.15 -3.11
C GLN A 142 9.97 7.50 -4.30
N ASN A 143 10.17 6.56 -5.23
CA ASN A 143 10.98 6.80 -6.42
C ASN A 143 10.26 7.74 -7.40
N TYR A 144 8.96 7.57 -7.62
CA TYR A 144 8.17 8.52 -8.42
C TYR A 144 8.19 9.93 -7.83
N LYS A 145 8.03 10.09 -6.51
CA LYS A 145 8.12 11.41 -5.86
C LYS A 145 9.46 12.08 -6.15
N THR A 146 10.55 11.35 -5.93
CA THR A 146 11.91 11.86 -6.16
C THR A 146 12.11 12.21 -7.65
N TYR A 147 11.58 11.42 -8.58
CA TYR A 147 11.63 11.70 -10.01
C TYR A 147 10.82 12.96 -10.39
N LEU A 148 9.60 13.07 -9.86
CA LEU A 148 8.66 14.17 -10.14
C LEU A 148 9.08 15.50 -9.52
N GLU A 149 9.98 15.52 -8.53
CA GLU A 149 10.62 16.76 -8.05
C GLU A 149 11.41 17.46 -9.17
N LYS A 150 11.92 16.69 -10.13
CA LYS A 150 12.73 17.19 -11.25
C LYS A 150 11.95 17.25 -12.56
N ASN A 151 10.98 16.35 -12.71
CA ASN A 151 10.12 16.26 -13.89
C ASN A 151 8.65 16.48 -13.50
N PRO A 152 8.28 17.65 -12.97
CA PRO A 152 6.96 17.84 -12.39
C PRO A 152 5.82 17.76 -13.42
N ALA A 153 6.10 17.94 -14.70
CA ALA A 153 5.11 17.94 -15.77
C ALA A 153 4.89 16.57 -16.42
N ASP A 154 5.63 15.53 -16.02
CA ASP A 154 5.45 14.19 -16.55
C ASP A 154 4.10 13.61 -16.09
N ALA A 155 3.15 13.51 -17.02
CA ALA A 155 1.80 13.06 -16.74
C ALA A 155 1.73 11.53 -16.58
N ASP A 156 2.50 10.76 -17.35
CA ASP A 156 2.55 9.30 -17.27
C ASP A 156 3.06 8.87 -15.89
N ALA A 157 4.19 9.42 -15.44
CA ALA A 157 4.75 9.10 -14.12
C ALA A 157 3.80 9.46 -12.96
N ARG A 158 2.99 10.52 -13.11
CA ARG A 158 1.93 10.88 -12.15
C ARG A 158 0.78 9.89 -12.17
N VAL A 159 0.37 9.43 -13.35
CA VAL A 159 -0.66 8.39 -13.49
C VAL A 159 -0.18 7.11 -12.82
N ASP A 160 1.05 6.68 -13.04
CA ASP A 160 1.60 5.46 -12.46
C ASP A 160 1.77 5.55 -10.94
N MET A 161 2.18 6.72 -10.41
CA MET A 161 2.14 6.97 -8.97
C MET A 161 0.71 6.93 -8.42
N GLY A 162 -0.27 7.46 -9.17
CA GLY A 162 -1.69 7.35 -8.85
C GLY A 162 -2.20 5.89 -8.83
N VAL A 163 -1.71 5.05 -9.75
CA VAL A 163 -2.00 3.61 -9.78
C VAL A 163 -1.43 2.90 -8.56
N CYS A 164 -0.22 3.26 -8.11
CA CYS A 164 0.34 2.75 -6.85
C CYS A 164 -0.57 3.08 -5.66
N TYR A 165 -1.01 4.34 -5.53
CA TYR A 165 -1.94 4.76 -4.48
C TYR A 165 -3.28 4.01 -4.56
N PHE A 166 -3.81 3.79 -5.76
CA PHE A 166 -5.03 3.02 -5.97
C PHE A 166 -4.91 1.57 -5.47
N ASN A 167 -3.79 0.90 -5.77
CA ASN A 167 -3.53 -0.47 -5.30
C ASN A 167 -3.43 -0.54 -3.77
N LEU A 168 -2.94 0.51 -3.13
CA LEU A 168 -2.91 0.68 -1.68
C LEU A 168 -4.27 1.10 -1.09
N ARG A 169 -5.31 1.23 -1.91
CA ARG A 169 -6.66 1.74 -1.56
C ARG A 169 -6.64 3.16 -1.00
N ASP A 170 -5.58 3.92 -1.26
CA ASP A 170 -5.47 5.34 -0.96
C ASP A 170 -6.08 6.15 -2.12
N TYR A 171 -7.42 6.07 -2.22
CA TYR A 171 -8.16 6.76 -3.27
C TYR A 171 -7.97 8.28 -3.29
N PRO A 172 -7.90 8.99 -2.14
CA PRO A 172 -7.66 10.44 -2.15
C PRO A 172 -6.35 10.83 -2.83
N ASN A 173 -5.23 10.15 -2.53
CA ASN A 173 -3.96 10.45 -3.18
C ASN A 173 -3.93 9.98 -4.65
N ALA A 174 -4.56 8.86 -4.97
CA ALA A 174 -4.70 8.41 -6.37
C ALA A 174 -5.45 9.45 -7.23
N ILE A 175 -6.57 9.98 -6.73
CA ILE A 175 -7.34 11.05 -7.40
C ILE A 175 -6.47 12.29 -7.59
N LYS A 176 -5.77 12.74 -6.54
CA LYS A 176 -4.93 13.94 -6.58
C LYS A 176 -3.85 13.85 -7.65
N GLU A 177 -3.16 12.72 -7.76
CA GLU A 177 -2.08 12.56 -8.74
C GLU A 177 -2.63 12.49 -10.17
N MET A 178 -3.75 11.80 -10.40
CA MET A 178 -4.41 11.76 -11.71
C MET A 178 -4.96 13.14 -12.13
N GLU A 179 -5.56 13.89 -11.21
CA GLU A 179 -5.98 15.27 -11.47
C GLU A 179 -4.77 16.17 -11.77
N THR A 180 -3.64 15.92 -11.13
CA THR A 180 -2.41 16.67 -11.41
C THR A 180 -1.82 16.29 -12.76
N ALA A 181 -1.84 15.01 -13.16
CA ALA A 181 -1.49 14.58 -14.50
C ALA A 181 -2.34 15.32 -15.55
N LEU A 182 -3.66 15.40 -15.34
CA LEU A 182 -4.59 16.11 -16.23
C LEU A 182 -4.41 17.64 -16.26
N LYS A 183 -3.76 18.24 -15.26
CA LYS A 183 -3.36 19.67 -15.32
C LYS A 183 -2.23 19.90 -16.32
N TYR A 184 -1.29 18.95 -16.42
CA TYR A 184 -0.18 19.03 -17.37
C TYR A 184 -0.58 18.53 -18.76
N GLU A 185 -1.37 17.45 -18.83
CA GLU A 185 -1.87 16.87 -20.07
C GLU A 185 -3.39 16.66 -20.04
N PRO A 186 -4.17 17.70 -20.39
CA PRO A 186 -5.64 17.64 -20.33
C PRO A 186 -6.30 16.56 -21.20
N LYS A 187 -5.60 16.07 -22.24
CA LYS A 187 -6.09 15.06 -23.18
C LYS A 187 -5.52 13.66 -22.91
N HIS A 188 -4.91 13.44 -21.76
CA HIS A 188 -4.34 12.14 -21.40
C HIS A 188 -5.44 11.10 -21.14
N GLN A 189 -5.73 10.27 -22.14
CA GLN A 189 -6.89 9.38 -22.12
C GLN A 189 -6.85 8.36 -20.98
N ILE A 190 -5.67 7.79 -20.69
CA ILE A 190 -5.47 6.83 -19.59
C ILE A 190 -5.75 7.50 -18.23
N ALA A 191 -5.35 8.75 -18.03
CA ALA A 191 -5.61 9.47 -16.78
C ALA A 191 -7.12 9.68 -16.55
N HIS A 192 -7.89 10.01 -17.60
CA HIS A 192 -9.36 10.09 -17.51
C HIS A 192 -9.98 8.72 -17.16
N LEU A 193 -9.55 7.64 -17.83
CA LEU A 193 -10.04 6.29 -17.54
C LEU A 193 -9.75 5.90 -16.09
N ASN A 194 -8.48 6.05 -15.67
CA ASN A 194 -8.05 5.67 -14.34
C ASN A 194 -8.74 6.51 -13.26
N LEU A 195 -8.93 7.81 -13.48
CA LEU A 195 -9.65 8.66 -12.54
C LEU A 195 -11.13 8.24 -12.42
N GLY A 196 -11.73 7.78 -13.52
CA GLY A 196 -13.05 7.15 -13.53
C GLY A 196 -13.10 5.86 -12.69
N VAL A 197 -12.10 4.99 -12.83
CA VAL A 197 -11.98 3.72 -12.08
C VAL A 197 -11.72 3.96 -10.59
N VAL A 198 -10.85 4.91 -10.24
CA VAL A 198 -10.57 5.27 -8.85
C VAL A 198 -11.83 5.83 -8.19
N ASN A 199 -12.56 6.73 -8.86
CA ASN A 199 -13.81 7.27 -8.32
C ASN A 199 -14.89 6.21 -8.17
N LEU A 200 -14.98 5.25 -9.09
CA LEU A 200 -15.89 4.11 -8.97
C LEU A 200 -15.59 3.30 -7.70
N SER A 201 -14.31 2.98 -7.48
CA SER A 201 -13.83 2.22 -6.33
C SER A 201 -13.99 2.97 -5.00
N ALA A 202 -13.90 4.30 -5.05
CA ALA A 202 -14.17 5.18 -3.91
C ALA A 202 -15.68 5.36 -3.62
N GLY A 203 -16.57 4.81 -4.44
CA GLY A 203 -18.03 4.98 -4.31
C GLY A 203 -18.58 6.28 -4.91
N ASN A 204 -17.75 7.09 -5.55
CA ASN A 204 -18.11 8.36 -6.18
C ASN A 204 -18.70 8.14 -7.59
N LEU A 205 -19.84 7.46 -7.67
CA LEU A 205 -20.42 7.01 -8.96
C LEU A 205 -20.64 8.15 -9.96
N SER A 206 -21.13 9.31 -9.52
CA SER A 206 -21.35 10.46 -10.41
C SER A 206 -20.05 10.97 -11.03
N LYS A 207 -18.98 11.08 -10.24
CA LYS A 207 -17.66 11.49 -10.74
C LYS A 207 -17.03 10.43 -11.63
N SER A 208 -17.22 9.15 -11.29
CA SER A 208 -16.77 8.06 -12.15
C SER A 208 -17.34 8.18 -13.57
N LYS A 209 -18.66 8.34 -13.70
CA LYS A 209 -19.32 8.49 -15.01
C LYS A 209 -18.79 9.69 -15.79
N GLU A 210 -18.58 10.83 -15.12
CA GLU A 210 -18.01 12.03 -15.74
C GLU A 210 -16.64 11.75 -16.37
N TRP A 211 -15.73 11.12 -15.62
CA TRP A 211 -14.37 10.86 -16.09
C TRP A 211 -14.28 9.74 -17.13
N LEU A 212 -15.08 8.67 -16.96
CA LEU A 212 -15.17 7.61 -17.97
C LEU A 212 -15.75 8.14 -19.29
N GLN A 213 -16.74 9.04 -19.25
CA GLN A 213 -17.26 9.68 -20.46
C GLN A 213 -16.18 10.47 -21.19
N LYS A 214 -15.38 11.27 -20.45
CA LYS A 214 -14.24 11.99 -21.05
C LYS A 214 -13.21 11.05 -21.69
N ALA A 215 -12.91 9.91 -21.04
CA ALA A 215 -12.00 8.92 -21.59
C ALA A 215 -12.54 8.31 -22.90
N TYR A 216 -13.84 8.01 -22.95
CA TYR A 216 -14.52 7.53 -24.16
C TYR A 216 -14.50 8.59 -25.27
N ASP A 217 -14.90 9.82 -24.96
CA ASP A 217 -15.04 10.91 -25.95
C ASP A 217 -13.72 11.28 -26.63
N LEU A 218 -12.57 11.10 -25.94
CA LEU A 218 -11.25 11.38 -26.49
C LEU A 218 -10.86 10.44 -27.65
N ASN A 219 -11.16 9.14 -27.51
CA ASN A 219 -10.98 8.17 -28.58
C ASN A 219 -11.87 6.93 -28.33
N PRO A 220 -13.08 6.88 -28.90
CA PRO A 220 -14.03 5.79 -28.66
C PRO A 220 -13.60 4.43 -29.18
N THR A 221 -12.75 4.39 -30.20
CA THR A 221 -12.50 3.16 -30.98
C THR A 221 -11.29 2.38 -30.50
N ASN A 222 -10.40 2.99 -29.73
CA ASN A 222 -9.24 2.31 -29.14
C ASN A 222 -9.63 1.53 -27.87
N GLU A 223 -8.70 0.72 -27.37
CA GLU A 223 -8.92 -0.12 -26.19
C GLU A 223 -9.37 0.67 -24.96
N ILE A 224 -8.78 1.85 -24.72
CA ILE A 224 -9.08 2.71 -23.56
C ILE A 224 -10.52 3.22 -23.63
N GLY A 225 -10.96 3.71 -24.80
CA GLY A 225 -12.32 4.18 -25.01
C GLY A 225 -13.35 3.05 -24.87
N GLN A 226 -13.10 1.90 -25.48
CA GLN A 226 -13.98 0.73 -25.35
C GLN A 226 -14.09 0.24 -23.90
N LYS A 227 -12.99 0.26 -23.15
CA LYS A 227 -12.98 -0.07 -21.72
C LYS A 227 -13.79 0.94 -20.90
N ALA A 228 -13.68 2.23 -21.20
CA ALA A 228 -14.49 3.27 -20.57
C ALA A 228 -15.99 3.06 -20.85
N GLU A 229 -16.36 2.77 -22.10
CA GLU A 229 -17.73 2.47 -22.51
C GLU A 229 -18.29 1.25 -21.76
N GLN A 230 -17.50 0.18 -21.65
CA GLN A 230 -17.90 -1.02 -20.92
C GLN A 230 -18.19 -0.71 -19.44
N LEU A 231 -17.34 0.09 -18.78
CA LEU A 231 -17.54 0.49 -17.40
C LEU A 231 -18.79 1.37 -17.23
N LEU A 232 -19.06 2.28 -18.17
CA LEU A 232 -20.27 3.12 -18.18
C LEU A 232 -21.56 2.32 -18.32
N LYS A 233 -21.55 1.20 -19.06
CA LYS A 233 -22.72 0.32 -19.21
C LYS A 233 -23.01 -0.52 -17.97
N ASN A 234 -21.97 -0.81 -17.18
CA ASN A 234 -22.07 -1.74 -16.05
C ASN A 234 -22.40 -1.06 -14.71
N HIS A 235 -22.32 0.28 -14.61
CA HIS A 235 -22.48 1.05 -13.37
C HIS A 235 -23.25 2.35 -13.62
#